data_AF-A0A378A2T7-F1
#
_entry.id   AF-A0A378A2T7-F1
#
_cell.length_a   1.000
_cell.length_b   1.000
_cell.length_c   1.000
_cell.angle_alpha   90.00
_cell.angle_beta   90.00
_cell.angle_gamma   90.00
#
_symmetry.space_group_name_H-M   'P 1'
#
loop_
_entity.id
_entity.type
_entity.pdbx_description
1 polymer ?
#
loop_
_entity_poly.entity_id
_entity_poly.type
_entity_poly.pdbx_seq_one_letter_code
_entity_poly.pdbx_strand_id
1 'polypeptide(L)' 'MVCGQIIDAQRACGIESENIVISGGAGQHPLVRQLLADACGVSVVSTASREPVLLGSAILGAVAGRVAASLPEA' A
#
# COMPACT_ATOMS: atom_id res chain seq x y z
N MET A 1 -8.29 17.30 -2.42
CA MET A 1 -8.78 16.14 -3.20
C MET A 1 -7.63 15.62 -4.07
N VAL A 2 -6.58 15.06 -3.44
CA VAL A 2 -5.31 14.76 -4.12
C VAL A 2 -5.24 13.31 -4.63
N CYS A 3 -5.86 12.37 -3.91
CA CYS A 3 -5.78 10.95 -4.24
C CYS A 3 -6.39 10.63 -5.62
N GLY A 4 -7.61 11.11 -5.90
CA GLY A 4 -8.26 10.91 -7.22
C GLY A 4 -7.41 11.45 -8.38
N GLN A 5 -6.80 12.63 -8.21
CA GLN A 5 -5.93 13.22 -9.24
C GLN A 5 -4.70 12.35 -9.55
N ILE A 6 -4.14 11.68 -8.55
CA ILE A 6 -3.02 10.75 -8.75
C ILE A 6 -3.48 9.51 -9.50
N ILE A 7 -4.64 8.95 -9.14
CA ILE A 7 -5.21 7.78 -9.83
C ILE A 7 -5.53 8.12 -11.30
N ASP A 8 -6.13 9.28 -11.57
CA ASP A 8 -6.42 9.73 -12.93
C ASP A 8 -5.13 9.94 -13.75
N ALA A 9 -4.08 10.49 -13.14
CA ALA A 9 -2.77 10.61 -13.78
C ALA A 9 -2.13 9.25 -14.08
N GLN A 10 -2.26 8.27 -13.18
CA GLN A 10 -1.81 6.89 -13.42
C GLN A 10 -2.57 6.26 -14.59
N ARG A 11 -3.90 6.41 -14.63
CA ARG A 11 -4.74 5.92 -15.74
C ARG A 11 -4.37 6.56 -17.08
N ALA A 12 -4.08 7.85 -17.09
CA ALA A 12 -3.60 8.53 -18.30
C ALA A 12 -2.27 7.95 -18.82
N CYS A 13 -1.46 7.35 -17.95
CA CYS A 13 -0.25 6.60 -18.31
C CYS A 13 -0.51 5.11 -18.60
N GLY A 14 -1.76 4.65 -18.63
CA GLY A 14 -2.13 3.25 -18.83
C GLY A 14 -1.92 2.34 -17.61
N ILE A 15 -1.78 2.92 -16.41
CA ILE A 15 -1.64 2.17 -15.15
C ILE A 15 -3.01 2.06 -14.49
N GLU A 16 -3.52 0.83 -14.39
CA GLU A 16 -4.74 0.53 -13.64
C GLU A 16 -4.39 0.13 -12.21
N SER A 17 -4.81 0.98 -11.26
CA SER A 17 -4.62 0.76 -9.82
C SER A 17 -5.88 0.16 -9.22
N GLU A 18 -5.82 -1.11 -8.79
CA GLU A 18 -6.98 -1.79 -8.18
C GLU A 18 -7.12 -1.48 -6.68
N ASN A 19 -5.98 -1.32 -5.99
CA ASN A 19 -5.92 -1.19 -4.54
C ASN A 19 -4.90 -0.13 -4.13
N ILE A 20 -5.25 0.65 -3.10
CA ILE A 20 -4.31 1.51 -2.36
C ILE A 20 -3.98 0.82 -1.04
N VAL A 21 -2.71 0.50 -0.84
CA VAL A 21 -2.21 0.02 0.45
C VAL A 21 -1.81 1.22 1.29
N ILE A 22 -2.45 1.42 2.44
CA ILE A 22 -2.14 2.52 3.36
C ILE A 22 -1.31 2.02 4.55
N SER A 23 -0.23 2.75 4.83
CA SER A 23 0.61 2.57 6.01
C SER A 23 0.56 3.84 6.87
N GLY A 24 0.48 3.70 8.20
CA GLY A 24 0.52 4.82 9.15
C GLY A 24 -0.80 5.12 9.85
N GLY A 25 -0.75 6.00 10.85
CA GLY A 25 -1.83 6.17 11.85
C GLY A 25 -3.19 6.61 11.29
N ALA A 26 -3.22 7.50 10.29
CA ALA A 26 -4.47 8.00 9.74
C ALA A 26 -5.30 6.92 9.03
N GLY A 27 -4.65 5.90 8.44
CA GLY A 27 -5.31 4.80 7.73
C GLY A 27 -5.82 3.66 8.61
N GLN A 28 -5.53 3.67 9.92
CA GLN A 28 -5.93 2.58 10.81
C GLN A 28 -7.45 2.56 11.06
N HIS A 29 -8.08 3.74 11.11
CA HIS A 29 -9.50 3.83 11.41
C HIS A 29 -10.35 3.41 10.20
N PRO A 30 -11.34 2.49 10.36
CA PRO A 30 -12.18 2.02 9.26
C PRO A 30 -12.89 3.15 8.48
N LEU A 31 -13.41 4.15 9.19
CA LEU A 31 -14.08 5.30 8.56
C LEU A 31 -13.14 6.09 7.63
N VAL A 32 -11.88 6.30 8.02
CA VAL A 32 -10.93 7.05 7.19
C VAL A 32 -10.61 6.26 5.92
N ARG A 33 -10.48 4.93 6.02
CA ARG A 33 -10.29 4.06 4.85
C ARG A 33 -11.48 4.10 3.91
N GLN A 34 -12.70 4.08 4.43
CA GLN A 34 -13.89 4.18 3.58
C GLN A 34 -13.97 5.53 2.87
N LEU A 35 -13.74 6.63 3.59
CA LEU A 35 -13.72 7.97 2.99
C LEU A 35 -12.64 8.10 1.90
N LEU A 36 -11.46 7.51 2.12
CA LEU A 36 -10.41 7.46 1.10
C LEU A 36 -10.84 6.60 -0.09
N ALA A 37 -11.42 5.42 0.14
CA ALA A 37 -11.91 4.56 -0.94
C ALA A 37 -12.97 5.26 -1.80
N ASP A 38 -13.93 5.92 -1.15
CA ASP A 38 -14.99 6.70 -1.82
C ASP A 38 -14.40 7.88 -2.60
N ALA A 39 -13.38 8.55 -2.06
CA ALA A 39 -12.74 9.69 -2.70
C ALA A 39 -11.78 9.30 -3.85
N CYS A 40 -11.16 8.13 -3.80
CA CYS A 40 -10.22 7.66 -4.82
C CYS A 40 -10.87 6.74 -5.85
N GLY A 41 -12.08 6.22 -5.59
CA GLY A 41 -12.78 5.28 -6.48
C GLY A 41 -12.11 3.91 -6.57
N VAL A 42 -11.27 3.55 -5.60
CA VAL A 42 -10.50 2.29 -5.54
C VAL A 42 -10.45 1.77 -4.11
N SER A 43 -10.25 0.46 -3.94
CA SER A 43 -10.25 -0.18 -2.63
C SER A 43 -9.05 0.27 -1.80
N VAL A 44 -9.25 0.56 -0.51
CA VAL A 44 -8.18 0.94 0.42
C VAL A 44 -7.96 -0.16 1.45
N VAL A 45 -6.77 -0.77 1.44
CA VAL A 45 -6.39 -1.87 2.34
C VAL A 45 -5.30 -1.42 3.31
N SER A 46 -5.33 -1.96 4.54
CA SER A 46 -4.31 -1.70 5.56
C SER A 46 -3.39 -2.89 5.72
N THR A 47 -2.13 -2.65 6.06
CA THR A 47 -1.17 -3.71 6.39
C THR A 47 -1.47 -4.31 7.76
N ALA A 48 -1.31 -5.62 7.91
CA ALA A 48 -1.40 -6.28 9.23
C ALA A 48 -0.24 -5.88 10.16
N SER A 49 0.91 -5.50 9.61
CA SER A 49 2.06 -5.03 10.38
C SER A 49 1.81 -3.65 10.99
N ARG A 50 2.20 -3.48 12.25
CA ARG A 50 2.19 -2.18 12.94
C ARG A 50 3.31 -1.26 12.46
N GLU A 51 4.39 -1.84 11.94
CA GLU A 51 5.57 -1.13 11.45
C GLU A 51 5.90 -1.59 10.02
N PRO A 52 5.03 -1.28 9.04
CA PRO A 52 5.17 -1.79 7.67
C PRO A 52 6.47 -1.37 6.99
N VAL A 53 7.01 -0.19 7.34
CA VAL A 53 8.29 0.29 6.81
C VAL A 53 9.46 -0.56 7.34
N LEU A 54 9.49 -0.87 8.64
CA LEU A 54 10.51 -1.73 9.22
C LEU A 54 10.39 -3.17 8.72
N LEU A 55 9.16 -3.66 8.54
CA LEU A 55 8.93 -4.97 7.92
C LEU A 55 9.53 -5.03 6.51
N GLY A 56 9.38 -3.97 5.70
CA GLY A 56 10.01 -3.90 4.38
C GLY A 56 11.54 -4.03 4.45
N SER A 57 12.19 -3.37 5.41
CA SER A 57 13.63 -3.54 5.64
C SER A 57 14.00 -4.97 6.07
N ALA A 58 13.18 -5.61 6.90
CA ALA A 58 13.41 -6.99 7.32
C ALA A 58 13.27 -7.99 6.16
N ILE A 59 12.26 -7.83 5.30
CA ILE A 59 12.06 -8.62 4.07
C ILE A 59 13.30 -8.52 3.18
N LEU A 60 13.78 -7.29 2.92
CA LEU A 60 14.99 -7.08 2.12
C LEU A 60 16.23 -7.73 2.76
N GLY A 61 16.37 -7.62 4.09
CA GLY A 61 17.43 -8.29 4.86
C GLY A 61 17.36 -9.82 4.76
N ALA A 62 16.16 -10.41 4.80
CA ALA A 62 15.95 -11.85 4.69
C ALA A 62 16.36 -12.38 3.31
N VAL A 63 16.04 -11.66 2.24
CA VAL A 63 16.45 -12.03 0.87
C VAL A 63 17.97 -11.89 0.72
N ALA A 64 18.55 -10.77 1.16
CA ALA A 64 20.01 -10.56 1.09
C ALA A 64 20.79 -11.58 1.93
N GLY A 65 20.25 -11.97 3.09
CA GLY A 65 20.78 -13.01 3.97
C GLY A 65 20.50 -14.44 3.50
N ARG A 66 19.84 -14.63 2.34
CA ARG A 66 19.40 -15.94 1.81
C ARG A 66 18.52 -16.75 2.76
N VAL A 67 17.84 -16.08 3.69
CA VAL A 67 16.80 -16.67 4.54
C VAL A 67 15.52 -16.89 3.73
N ALA A 68 15.24 -16.00 2.77
CA ALA A 68 14.21 -16.15 1.76
C ALA A 68 14.83 -16.19 0.35
N ALA A 69 14.25 -16.98 -0.56
CA ALA A 69 14.79 -17.16 -1.90
C ALA A 69 14.45 -16.00 -2.85
N SER A 70 13.38 -15.24 -2.57
CA SER A 70 12.96 -14.07 -3.34
C SER A 70 12.10 -13.11 -2.52
N LEU A 71 11.85 -11.88 -3.02
CA LEU A 71 10.99 -10.90 -2.34
C LEU A 71 9.55 -11.40 -2.11
N PRO A 72 8.88 -12.07 -3.07
CA PRO A 72 7.54 -12.60 -2.85
C PRO A 72 7.48 -13.74 -1.83
N GLU A 73 8.59 -14.45 -1.60
CA GLU A 73 8.70 -15.58 -0.66
C GLU A 73 9.17 -15.15 0.74
N ALA A 74 9.54 -13.89 0.91
CA ALA A 74 10.00 -13.29 2.16
C ALA A 74 8.83 -12.69 2.96
#